data_AF-A0A3D0LTQ5-F1
#
_entry.id   AF-A0A3D0LTQ5-F1
#
_cell.length_a   1.000
_cell.length_b   1.000
_cell.length_c   1.000
_cell.angle_alpha   90.00
_cell.angle_beta   90.00
_cell.angle_gamma   90.00
#
_symmetry.space_group_name_H-M   'P 1'
#
loop_
_entity.id
_entity.type
_entity.pdbx_description
1 polymer ?
#
loop_
_entity_poly.entity_id
_entity_poly.type
_entity_poly.pdbx_seq_one_letter_code
_entity_poly.pdbx_strand_id
1 'polypeptide(L)'
;MKAASTPLSADELRKIDAYWRAANYLSVGQIYLYDNPLLREPLTIEHIKPRLLGHWGTTPGLNFIYAHMNRAIQQGDLNMIYLAGPGHGGPGVVANTYLEGSYSELYPNISQDAEGIKNLFKQFSFPGG
;
A
#
# COMPACT_ATOMS: atom_id res chain seq x y z
N MET A 1 -23.60 16.27 -12.86
CA MET A 1 -23.89 15.64 -11.54
C MET A 1 -23.87 16.72 -10.48
N LYS A 2 -24.95 16.91 -9.71
CA LYS A 2 -24.91 17.79 -8.54
C LYS A 2 -24.03 17.11 -7.48
N ALA A 3 -22.94 17.75 -7.08
CA ALA A 3 -22.19 17.33 -5.90
C ALA A 3 -23.16 17.31 -4.72
N ALA A 4 -23.30 16.17 -4.06
CA ALA A 4 -24.01 16.12 -2.78
C ALA A 4 -23.25 17.04 -1.82
N SER A 5 -23.89 18.12 -1.36
CA SER A 5 -23.31 19.12 -0.46
C SER A 5 -23.25 18.66 1.00
N THR A 6 -23.27 17.34 1.21
CA THR A 6 -23.26 16.72 2.53
C THR A 6 -21.87 16.17 2.79
N PRO A 7 -21.24 16.48 3.93
CA PRO A 7 -19.97 15.88 4.31
C PRO A 7 -20.01 14.34 4.26
N LEU A 8 -18.86 13.71 4.04
CA LEU A 8 -18.73 12.26 4.13
C LEU A 8 -19.17 11.76 5.49
N SER A 9 -19.79 10.58 5.52
CA SER A 9 -20.13 9.94 6.79
C SER A 9 -18.87 9.61 7.59
N ALA A 10 -18.98 9.57 8.92
CA ALA A 10 -17.86 9.20 9.78
C ALA A 10 -17.32 7.79 9.48
N ASP A 11 -18.19 6.85 9.09
CA ASP A 11 -17.77 5.49 8.72
C ASP A 11 -16.98 5.46 7.41
N GLU A 12 -17.40 6.25 6.42
CA GLU A 12 -16.69 6.36 5.15
C GLU A 12 -15.29 6.97 5.33
N LEU A 13 -15.19 8.05 6.12
CA LEU A 13 -13.90 8.64 6.49
C LEU A 13 -12.99 7.63 7.21
N ARG A 14 -13.53 6.87 8.16
CA ARG A 14 -12.80 5.83 8.90
C ARG A 14 -12.27 4.74 7.98
N LYS A 15 -13.04 4.31 6.99
CA LYS A 15 -12.62 3.29 6.01
C LYS A 15 -11.51 3.80 5.09
N ILE A 16 -11.61 5.04 4.61
CA ILE A 16 -10.57 5.67 3.80
C ILE A 16 -9.27 5.81 4.60
N ASP A 17 -9.35 6.28 5.85
CA ASP A 17 -8.20 6.41 6.74
C ASP A 17 -7.56 5.04 7.03
N ALA A 18 -8.36 4.02 7.33
CA ALA A 18 -7.87 2.67 7.57
C ALA A 18 -7.12 2.09 6.36
N TYR A 19 -7.67 2.27 5.16
CA TYR A 19 -7.03 1.86 3.91
C TYR A 19 -5.72 2.63 3.68
N TRP A 20 -5.72 3.95 3.85
CA TRP A 20 -4.53 4.79 3.70
C TRP A 20 -3.42 4.38 4.67
N ARG A 21 -3.76 4.12 5.94
CA ARG A 21 -2.82 3.64 6.96
C ARG A 21 -2.29 2.24 6.65
N ALA A 22 -3.13 1.33 6.16
CA ALA A 22 -2.70 0.00 5.72
C ALA A 22 -1.71 0.11 4.55
N ALA A 23 -2.00 0.93 3.54
CA ALA A 23 -1.09 1.16 2.41
C ALA A 23 0.24 1.79 2.87
N ASN A 24 0.21 2.75 3.81
CA ASN A 24 1.41 3.33 4.39
C ASN A 24 2.22 2.31 5.17
N TYR A 25 1.57 1.46 5.97
CA TYR A 25 2.23 0.40 6.71
C TYR A 25 2.95 -0.58 5.78
N LEU A 26 2.26 -1.06 4.73
CA LEU A 26 2.84 -1.94 3.73
C LEU A 26 3.98 -1.27 2.95
N SER A 27 3.88 0.04 2.69
CA SER A 27 4.92 0.82 2.02
C SER A 27 6.20 0.92 2.87
N VAL A 28 6.06 1.18 4.18
CA VAL A 28 7.20 1.19 5.10
C VAL A 28 7.79 -0.20 5.23
N GLY A 29 6.95 -1.23 5.37
CA GLY A 29 7.41 -2.62 5.43
C GLY A 29 8.27 -3.02 4.24
N GLN A 30 7.86 -2.66 3.02
CA GLN A 30 8.65 -2.85 1.80
C GLN A 30 10.03 -2.19 1.84
N ILE A 31 10.16 -1.00 2.43
CA ILE A 31 11.44 -0.28 2.46
C ILE A 31 12.37 -0.85 3.55
N TYR A 32 11.82 -1.24 4.70
CA TYR A 32 12.61 -1.50 5.91
C TYR A 32 12.68 -2.96 6.33
N LEU A 33 11.64 -3.76 6.14
CA LEU A 33 11.54 -5.09 6.75
C LEU A 33 11.76 -6.21 5.74
N TYR A 34 12.38 -7.30 6.18
CA TYR A 34 12.38 -8.57 5.44
C TYR A 34 11.88 -9.77 6.26
N ASP A 35 11.55 -9.53 7.54
CA ASP A 35 10.89 -10.49 8.42
C ASP A 35 9.97 -9.75 9.43
N ASN A 36 9.20 -10.51 10.21
CA ASN A 36 8.25 -10.03 11.21
C ASN A 36 7.30 -8.94 10.67
N PRO A 37 6.61 -9.19 9.53
CA PRO A 37 5.88 -8.15 8.80
C PRO A 37 4.70 -7.55 9.57
N LEU A 38 4.20 -8.25 10.59
CA LEU A 38 3.05 -7.81 11.40
C LEU A 38 3.46 -7.44 12.84
N LEU A 39 4.76 -7.40 13.14
CA LEU A 39 5.29 -7.08 14.47
C LEU A 39 4.67 -7.94 15.59
N ARG A 40 4.52 -9.24 15.33
CA ARG A 40 3.95 -10.19 16.32
C ARG A 40 4.88 -10.45 17.49
N GLU A 41 6.17 -10.23 17.28
CA GLU A 41 7.21 -10.18 18.29
C GLU A 41 7.87 -8.79 18.29
N PRO A 42 8.54 -8.40 19.40
CA PRO A 42 9.25 -7.12 19.47
C PRO A 42 10.20 -6.93 18.29
N LEU A 43 10.20 -5.72 17.70
CA LEU A 43 11.05 -5.41 16.56
C LEU A 43 12.53 -5.40 16.98
N THR A 44 13.34 -6.21 16.31
CA THR A 44 14.80 -6.24 16.47
C THR A 44 15.50 -5.86 15.17
N ILE A 45 16.81 -5.61 15.22
CA ILE A 45 17.60 -5.23 14.04
C ILE A 45 17.65 -6.36 13.00
N GLU A 46 17.53 -7.60 13.44
CA GLU A 46 17.50 -8.80 12.59
C GLU A 46 16.30 -8.80 11.64
N HIS A 47 15.21 -8.08 11.93
CA HIS A 47 14.07 -7.96 11.01
C HIS A 47 14.25 -6.89 9.92
N ILE A 48 15.26 -6.03 10.06
CA ILE A 48 15.48 -4.84 9.22
C ILE A 48 16.47 -5.14 8.10
N LYS A 49 16.14 -4.76 6.87
CA LYS A 49 16.99 -4.97 5.69
C LYS A 49 18.39 -4.38 5.92
N PRO A 50 19.47 -5.14 5.63
CA PRO A 50 20.84 -4.63 5.77
C PRO A 50 21.13 -3.42 4.88
N ARG A 51 20.39 -3.27 3.77
CA ARG A 51 20.45 -2.14 2.87
C ARG A 51 19.05 -1.57 2.67
N LEU A 52 18.84 -0.35 3.12
CA LEU A 52 17.57 0.36 2.98
C LEU A 52 17.49 1.00 1.60
N LEU A 53 16.55 0.54 0.77
CA LEU A 53 16.33 1.04 -0.58
C LEU A 53 14.84 1.31 -0.80
N GLY A 54 14.55 2.46 -1.40
CA GLY A 54 13.19 2.93 -1.64
C GLY A 54 13.03 4.39 -1.24
N HIS A 55 11.86 4.96 -1.56
CA HIS A 55 11.56 6.36 -1.28
C HIS A 55 10.32 6.47 -0.43
N TRP A 56 10.44 7.13 0.73
CA TRP A 56 9.31 7.44 1.58
C TRP A 56 8.64 8.77 1.22
N GLY A 57 9.41 9.81 0.87
CA GLY A 57 8.93 11.19 0.85
C GLY A 57 7.64 11.46 0.05
N THR A 58 7.47 10.80 -1.10
CA THR A 58 6.25 10.95 -1.93
C THR A 58 5.15 9.92 -1.62
N THR A 59 5.53 8.79 -1.01
CA THR A 59 4.71 7.57 -0.93
C THR A 59 3.40 7.75 -0.14
N PRO A 60 3.38 8.40 1.04
CA PRO A 60 2.12 8.65 1.76
C PRO A 60 1.14 9.52 0.99
N GLY A 61 1.65 10.48 0.22
CA GLY A 61 0.83 11.35 -0.63
C GLY A 61 0.21 10.56 -1.78
N LEU A 62 0.97 9.66 -2.41
CA LEU A 62 0.44 8.75 -3.42
C LEU A 62 -0.63 7.83 -2.84
N ASN A 63 -0.37 7.22 -1.68
CA ASN A 63 -1.35 6.35 -1.01
C ASN A 63 -2.64 7.10 -0.64
N PHE A 64 -2.52 8.34 -0.18
CA PHE A 64 -3.67 9.19 0.13
C PHE A 64 -4.52 9.43 -1.12
N ILE A 65 -3.89 9.87 -2.22
CA ILE A 65 -4.57 10.11 -3.49
C ILE A 65 -5.21 8.82 -4.01
N TYR A 66 -4.51 7.69 -3.97
CA TYR A 66 -5.02 6.39 -4.43
C TYR A 66 -6.26 5.98 -3.63
N ALA A 67 -6.25 6.09 -2.30
CA ALA A 67 -7.41 5.80 -1.45
C ALA A 67 -8.65 6.63 -1.85
N HIS A 68 -8.45 7.92 -2.12
CA HIS A 68 -9.53 8.81 -2.56
C HIS A 68 -9.98 8.55 -4.01
N MET A 69 -9.08 8.08 -4.88
CA MET A 69 -9.44 7.65 -6.24
C MET A 69 -10.24 6.35 -6.21
N ASN A 70 -9.87 5.37 -5.38
CA ASN A 70 -10.67 4.15 -5.16
C ASN A 70 -12.09 4.49 -4.72
N ARG A 71 -12.23 5.45 -3.81
CA ARG A 71 -13.55 5.97 -3.43
C ARG A 71 -14.30 6.59 -4.62
N ALA A 72 -13.64 7.42 -5.44
CA ALA A 72 -14.26 8.04 -6.60
C ALA A 72 -14.72 7.01 -7.64
N ILE A 73 -13.91 5.98 -7.88
CA ILE A 73 -14.24 4.83 -8.73
C ILE A 73 -15.50 4.13 -8.22
N GLN A 74 -15.52 3.75 -6.93
CA GLN A 74 -16.64 3.04 -6.32
C GLN A 74 -17.93 3.88 -6.27
N GLN A 75 -17.82 5.18 -5.99
CA GLN A 75 -18.98 6.07 -5.91
C GLN A 75 -19.60 6.34 -7.30
N GLY A 76 -18.76 6.45 -8.33
CA GLY A 76 -19.17 6.92 -9.65
C GLY A 76 -19.20 5.85 -10.73
N ASP A 77 -18.87 4.60 -10.42
CA ASP A 77 -18.66 3.52 -11.40
C ASP A 77 -17.71 3.97 -12.53
N LEU A 78 -16.58 4.56 -12.14
CA LEU A 78 -15.68 5.23 -13.08
C LEU A 78 -14.63 4.26 -13.64
N ASN A 79 -14.43 4.31 -14.96
CA ASN A 79 -13.26 3.73 -15.59
C ASN A 79 -12.09 4.74 -15.51
N MET A 80 -11.09 4.46 -14.67
CA MET A 80 -9.96 5.35 -14.40
C MET A 80 -8.61 4.65 -14.57
N ILE A 81 -7.60 5.42 -14.98
CA ILE A 81 -6.20 4.99 -15.02
C ILE A 81 -5.40 5.86 -14.05
N TYR A 82 -4.59 5.22 -13.21
CA TYR A 82 -3.68 5.90 -12.29
C TYR A 82 -2.30 6.13 -12.94
N LEU A 83 -1.90 7.39 -13.09
CA LEU A 83 -0.60 7.79 -13.62
C LEU A 83 0.24 8.43 -12.51
N ALA A 84 1.13 7.65 -11.91
CA ALA A 84 2.02 8.13 -10.84
C ALA A 84 3.19 8.96 -11.41
N GLY A 85 3.06 10.28 -11.40
CA GLY A 85 4.14 11.21 -11.79
C GLY A 85 5.45 10.99 -11.00
N PRO A 86 5.44 11.05 -9.65
CA PRO A 86 6.62 10.75 -8.85
C PRO A 86 6.81 9.22 -8.71
N GLY A 87 7.16 8.56 -9.82
CA GLY A 87 7.22 7.09 -9.93
C GLY A 87 8.23 6.40 -9.01
N HIS A 88 9.16 7.14 -8.40
CA HIS A 88 10.06 6.62 -7.36
C HIS A 88 9.31 6.22 -6.07
N GLY A 89 8.05 6.64 -5.91
CA GLY A 89 7.11 6.18 -4.88
C GLY A 89 6.51 4.79 -5.14
N GLY A 90 7.24 3.91 -5.81
CA GLY A 90 6.83 2.54 -6.14
C GLY A 90 6.22 1.72 -4.99
N PRO A 91 6.72 1.79 -3.73
CA PRO A 91 6.12 1.05 -2.62
C PRO A 91 4.63 1.35 -2.43
N GLY A 92 4.20 2.59 -2.71
CA GLY A 92 2.81 3.00 -2.58
C GLY A 92 1.91 2.31 -3.60
N VAL A 93 2.31 2.28 -4.87
CA VAL A 93 1.54 1.61 -5.93
C VAL A 93 1.46 0.11 -5.65
N VAL A 94 2.57 -0.52 -5.27
CA VAL A 94 2.62 -1.96 -4.91
C VAL A 94 1.75 -2.26 -3.69
N ALA A 95 1.76 -1.41 -2.67
CA ALA A 95 0.91 -1.58 -1.50
C ALA A 95 -0.59 -1.52 -1.86
N ASN A 96 -0.98 -0.62 -2.76
CA ASN A 96 -2.37 -0.49 -3.21
C ASN A 96 -2.82 -1.70 -4.03
N THR A 97 -2.02 -2.13 -5.01
CA THR A 97 -2.35 -3.30 -5.84
C THR A 97 -2.37 -4.60 -5.03
N TYR A 98 -1.58 -4.69 -3.95
CA TYR A 98 -1.66 -5.78 -2.99
C TYR A 98 -2.96 -5.76 -2.17
N LEU A 99 -3.39 -4.60 -1.68
CA LEU A 99 -4.63 -4.47 -0.89
C LEU A 99 -5.89 -4.77 -1.70
N GLU A 100 -5.92 -4.41 -2.99
CA GLU A 100 -7.03 -4.71 -3.90
C GLU A 100 -7.00 -6.16 -4.43
N GLY A 101 -5.91 -6.90 -4.22
CA GLY A 101 -5.75 -8.31 -4.59
C GLY A 101 -5.16 -8.55 -5.99
N SER A 102 -5.18 -7.55 -6.87
CA SER A 102 -4.66 -7.65 -8.25
C SER A 102 -3.17 -8.04 -8.30
N TYR A 103 -2.39 -7.63 -7.31
CA TYR A 103 -0.98 -8.02 -7.20
C TYR A 103 -0.82 -9.54 -6.95
N SER A 104 -1.68 -10.13 -6.12
CA SER A 104 -1.67 -11.57 -5.81
C SER A 104 -2.22 -12.42 -6.96
N GLU A 105 -3.13 -11.88 -7.77
CA GLU A 105 -3.57 -12.53 -9.01
C GLU A 105 -2.41 -12.70 -10.00
N LEU A 106 -1.55 -11.69 -10.10
CA LEU A 106 -0.37 -11.72 -10.98
C LEU A 106 0.81 -12.49 -10.36
N TYR A 107 0.99 -12.40 -9.04
CA TYR A 107 2.06 -13.04 -8.28
C TYR A 107 1.49 -13.94 -7.17
N PRO A 108 1.10 -15.19 -7.49
CA PRO A 108 0.43 -16.08 -6.54
C PRO A 108 1.26 -16.44 -5.30
N ASN A 109 2.60 -16.31 -5.37
CA ASN A 109 3.51 -16.51 -4.25
C ASN A 109 3.46 -15.37 -3.20
N ILE A 110 2.66 -14.33 -3.46
CA ILE A 110 2.48 -13.16 -2.61
C ILE A 110 1.00 -13.10 -2.24
N SER A 111 0.58 -14.06 -1.43
CA SER A 111 -0.79 -14.24 -0.96
C SER A 111 -1.26 -13.10 -0.06
N GLN A 112 -2.58 -12.94 0.11
CA GLN A 112 -3.15 -11.95 1.04
C GLN A 112 -3.15 -12.46 2.50
N ASP A 113 -2.00 -12.91 2.99
CA ASP A 113 -1.80 -13.43 4.35
C ASP A 113 -0.45 -12.96 4.94
N ALA A 114 -0.11 -13.41 6.15
CA ALA A 114 1.12 -12.98 6.82
C ALA A 114 2.41 -13.39 6.08
N GLU A 115 2.42 -14.56 5.43
CA GLU A 115 3.58 -15.02 4.65
C GLU A 115 3.71 -14.23 3.34
N GLY A 116 2.59 -13.94 2.69
CA GLY A 116 2.58 -13.09 1.51
C GLY A 116 3.01 -11.65 1.82
N ILE A 117 2.62 -11.07 2.97
CA ILE A 117 3.16 -9.76 3.41
C ILE A 117 4.68 -9.85 3.65
N LYS A 118 5.17 -10.93 4.26
CA LYS A 118 6.62 -11.14 4.45
C LYS A 118 7.34 -11.15 3.10
N ASN A 119 6.82 -11.90 2.13
CA ASN A 119 7.36 -11.97 0.78
C ASN A 119 7.32 -10.61 0.06
N LEU A 120 6.17 -9.92 0.13
CA LEU A 120 5.97 -8.57 -0.41
C LEU A 120 7.01 -7.58 0.14
N PHE A 121 7.27 -7.64 1.45
CA PHE A 121 8.25 -6.77 2.09
C PHE A 121 9.65 -7.11 1.66
N LYS A 122 10.02 -8.40 1.75
CA LYS A 122 11.37 -8.89 1.46
C LYS A 122 11.78 -8.56 0.02
N GLN A 123 10.95 -8.83 -0.97
CA GLN A 123 11.31 -8.70 -2.39
C GLN A 123 11.60 -7.27 -2.85
N PHE A 124 11.00 -6.27 -2.20
CA PHE A 124 11.08 -4.89 -2.68
C PHE A 124 12.52 -4.38 -2.64
N SER A 125 13.08 -4.02 -3.80
CA SER A 125 14.47 -3.57 -3.94
C SER A 125 15.51 -4.52 -3.32
N PHE A 126 15.26 -5.83 -3.41
CA PHE A 126 16.13 -6.88 -2.89
C PHE A 126 16.80 -7.65 -4.03
N PRO A 127 17.97 -8.28 -3.83
CA PRO A 127 18.57 -9.13 -4.86
C PRO A 127 17.61 -10.22 -5.35
N GLY A 128 17.32 -10.20 -6.65
CA GLY A 128 16.38 -11.13 -7.28
C GLY A 128 14.97 -10.57 -7.47
N GLY A 129 14.64 -9.43 -6.86
CA GLY A 129 13.25 -9.01 -6.71
C GLY A 129 12.52 -10.08 -5.92
#